data_AF-A0A812GT49-F1
#
_entry.id   AF-A0A812GT49-F1
#
_cell.length_a   1.000
_cell.length_b   1.000
_cell.length_c   1.000
_cell.angle_alpha   90.00
_cell.angle_beta   90.00
_cell.angle_gamma   90.00
#
_symmetry.space_group_name_H-M   'P 1'
#
loop_
_entity.id
_entity.type
_entity.pdbx_description
1 polymer ?
#
loop_
_entity_poly.entity_id
_entity_poly.type
_entity_poly.pdbx_seq_one_letter_code
_entity_poly.pdbx_strand_id
1 'polypeptide(L)'
;MENETMLSEFGKTEVRVGRGFFFHVQGQAEESLPLEDFIRSMPNDNYLFDFGEFMEQSGLSANWTLPPVLEQLGTYDTSSVPLRLALGSKGQGMPFHSHEDSYHLQLQGRKRWGIYAPGKMTRTGVLHSEDYTTWLRFRRRGRGFVPPQWECVSEPGDLLYVPEGFQHATASLGYSVAVVQQARRALPWSAVFHRHAAVQASREKQHKQAVKLAKKAAKLDPTNSDLWLTLAQIHQGPDSDSAAKMVKYCEKGLKANPLCGKTRLHLLMAYNSLGLASQTQELMGKDPPPSKKRIEAQGFLEAETSESLNSQAVNLEDQLGASRQVSEPQTLNPKP
;
A
#
# COMPACT_ATOMS: atom_id res chain seq x y z
N MET A 1 9.66 20.78 -19.29
CA MET A 1 11.05 20.48 -18.91
C MET A 1 11.20 19.20 -18.11
N GLU A 2 10.55 18.99 -16.96
CA GLU A 2 10.87 17.83 -16.07
C GLU A 2 10.64 16.41 -16.65
N ASN A 3 9.81 16.23 -17.69
CA ASN A 3 9.56 14.91 -18.30
C ASN A 3 10.23 14.73 -19.68
N GLU A 4 10.95 15.74 -20.19
CA GLU A 4 11.40 15.74 -21.59
C GLU A 4 12.46 14.66 -21.86
N THR A 5 13.39 14.43 -20.93
CA THR A 5 14.43 13.39 -21.07
C THR A 5 13.84 11.97 -21.01
N MET A 6 12.96 11.71 -20.03
CA MET A 6 12.31 10.40 -19.89
C MET A 6 11.46 10.06 -21.12
N LEU A 7 10.74 11.05 -21.65
CA LEU A 7 9.91 10.87 -22.84
C LEU A 7 10.74 10.77 -24.14
N SER A 8 11.85 11.51 -24.24
CA SER A 8 12.71 11.41 -25.43
C SER A 8 13.37 10.04 -25.56
N GLU A 9 13.73 9.42 -24.43
CA GLU A 9 14.41 8.11 -24.43
C GLU A 9 13.43 6.94 -24.38
N PHE A 10 12.38 7.03 -23.55
CA PHE A 10 11.50 5.90 -23.24
C PHE A 10 10.04 6.13 -23.60
N GLY A 11 9.70 7.25 -24.27
CA GLY A 11 8.31 7.60 -24.56
C GLY A 11 7.54 6.50 -25.33
N LYS A 12 8.24 5.77 -26.21
CA LYS A 12 7.67 4.67 -26.99
C LYS A 12 7.71 3.30 -26.30
N THR A 13 8.33 3.20 -25.12
CA THR A 13 8.37 1.96 -24.36
C THR A 13 6.99 1.67 -23.81
N GLU A 14 6.51 0.44 -24.01
CA GLU A 14 5.24 -0.02 -23.48
C GLU A 14 5.29 -0.14 -21.96
N VAL A 15 4.26 0.39 -21.29
CA VAL A 15 4.12 0.32 -19.83
C VAL A 15 2.78 -0.27 -19.46
N ARG A 16 2.74 -1.01 -18.35
CA ARG A 16 1.48 -1.49 -17.78
C ARG A 16 0.93 -0.51 -16.77
N VAL A 17 -0.32 -0.08 -16.99
CA VAL A 17 -1.06 0.81 -16.09
C VAL A 17 -2.37 0.19 -15.63
N GLY A 18 -2.80 0.57 -14.43
CA GLY A 18 -3.98 -0.03 -13.81
C GLY A 18 -4.55 0.78 -12.68
N ARG A 19 -5.62 0.26 -12.06
CA ARG A 19 -6.31 0.90 -10.92
C ARG A 19 -6.23 0.01 -9.69
N GLY A 20 -6.41 0.61 -8.50
CA GLY A 20 -6.30 -0.06 -7.19
C GLY A 20 -7.00 -1.42 -7.08
N PHE A 21 -8.16 -1.60 -7.71
CA PHE A 21 -8.88 -2.88 -7.73
C PHE A 21 -8.11 -3.99 -8.49
N PHE A 22 -7.53 -3.68 -9.64
CA PHE A 22 -6.85 -4.66 -10.50
C PHE A 22 -5.52 -5.13 -9.89
N PHE A 23 -4.78 -4.22 -9.25
CA PHE A 23 -3.57 -4.58 -8.51
C PHE A 23 -3.84 -5.58 -7.39
N HIS A 24 -4.97 -5.47 -6.69
CA HIS A 24 -5.27 -6.37 -5.57
C HIS A 24 -5.81 -7.74 -6.01
N VAL A 25 -6.51 -7.81 -7.14
CA VAL A 25 -7.12 -9.04 -7.62
C VAL A 25 -6.13 -9.86 -8.45
N GLN A 26 -5.35 -9.20 -9.32
CA GLN A 26 -4.44 -9.88 -10.24
C GLN A 26 -2.96 -9.67 -9.93
N GLY A 27 -2.62 -8.77 -9.01
CA GLY A 27 -1.22 -8.40 -8.76
C GLY A 27 -0.62 -7.51 -9.84
N GLN A 28 -1.41 -7.05 -10.84
CA GLN A 28 -0.90 -6.41 -12.04
C GLN A 28 -1.80 -5.31 -12.57
N ALA A 29 -1.17 -4.40 -13.31
CA ALA A 29 -1.80 -3.54 -14.28
C ALA A 29 -2.13 -4.32 -15.58
N GLU A 30 -3.30 -4.11 -16.16
CA GLU A 30 -3.78 -4.87 -17.33
C GLU A 30 -3.68 -4.07 -18.63
N GLU A 31 -3.69 -2.75 -18.57
CA GLU A 31 -3.68 -1.88 -19.74
C GLU A 31 -2.24 -1.60 -20.17
N SER A 32 -1.92 -1.89 -21.43
CA SER A 32 -0.63 -1.58 -22.04
C SER A 32 -0.77 -0.39 -22.97
N LEU A 33 0.12 0.57 -22.85
CA LEU A 33 0.22 1.73 -23.73
C LEU A 33 1.65 2.31 -23.69
N PRO A 34 2.06 3.11 -24.70
CA PRO A 34 3.32 3.83 -24.65
C PRO A 34 3.41 4.75 -23.43
N LEU A 35 4.60 4.85 -22.83
CA LEU A 35 4.86 5.74 -21.69
C LEU A 35 4.44 7.19 -21.97
N GLU A 36 4.66 7.68 -23.19
CA GLU A 36 4.28 9.03 -23.58
C GLU A 36 2.78 9.27 -23.58
N ASP A 37 1.99 8.28 -24.00
CA ASP A 37 0.54 8.35 -24.00
C ASP A 37 0.00 8.28 -22.57
N PHE A 38 0.60 7.45 -21.73
CA PHE A 38 0.30 7.43 -20.30
C PHE A 38 0.59 8.79 -19.64
N ILE A 39 1.78 9.36 -19.86
CA ILE A 39 2.14 10.65 -19.26
C ILE A 39 1.26 11.78 -19.77
N ARG A 40 0.94 11.84 -21.07
CA ARG A 40 0.05 12.85 -21.65
C ARG A 40 -1.38 12.75 -21.15
N SER A 41 -1.83 11.56 -20.79
CA SER A 41 -3.19 11.36 -20.25
C SER A 41 -3.31 11.68 -18.76
N MET A 42 -2.21 11.99 -18.05
CA MET A 42 -2.29 12.40 -16.66
C MET A 42 -2.78 13.85 -16.48
N PRO A 43 -3.60 14.13 -15.44
CA PRO A 43 -4.10 13.19 -14.44
C PRO A 43 -5.24 12.33 -14.98
N ASN A 44 -5.14 11.01 -14.79
CA ASN A 44 -6.20 10.04 -15.06
C ASN A 44 -6.41 9.15 -13.81
N ASP A 45 -7.21 8.09 -13.92
CA ASP A 45 -7.42 7.11 -12.83
C ASP A 45 -6.34 6.01 -12.77
N ASN A 46 -5.44 5.94 -13.75
CA ASN A 46 -4.49 4.86 -13.94
C ASN A 46 -3.12 5.17 -13.29
N TYR A 47 -2.54 4.17 -12.65
CA TYR A 47 -1.24 4.19 -12.00
C TYR A 47 -0.32 3.23 -12.73
N LEU A 48 0.92 3.63 -13.02
CA LEU A 48 1.93 2.73 -13.59
C LEU A 48 2.58 1.96 -12.45
N PHE A 49 2.38 0.65 -12.49
CA PHE A 49 3.03 -0.31 -11.59
C PHE A 49 3.01 -1.68 -12.28
N ASP A 50 4.12 -2.02 -12.92
CA ASP A 50 4.26 -3.25 -13.72
C ASP A 50 5.03 -4.34 -12.94
N PHE A 51 5.35 -5.46 -13.60
CA PHE A 51 6.20 -6.51 -13.06
C PHE A 51 7.69 -6.27 -13.34
N GLY A 52 8.08 -5.04 -13.64
CA GLY A 52 9.45 -4.67 -13.99
C GLY A 52 9.77 -4.77 -15.47
N GLU A 53 8.77 -5.00 -16.32
CA GLU A 53 8.94 -5.02 -17.78
C GLU A 53 9.55 -3.71 -18.29
N PHE A 54 9.10 -2.56 -17.79
CA PHE A 54 9.69 -1.27 -18.15
C PHE A 54 11.17 -1.19 -17.76
N MET A 55 11.51 -1.60 -16.53
CA MET A 55 12.88 -1.53 -16.02
C MET A 55 13.83 -2.45 -16.80
N GLU A 56 13.33 -3.59 -17.25
CA GLU A 56 14.06 -4.53 -18.11
C GLU A 56 14.22 -3.98 -19.54
N GLN A 57 13.13 -3.58 -20.19
CA GLN A 57 13.13 -3.11 -21.58
C GLN A 57 13.91 -1.81 -21.78
N SER A 58 13.88 -0.91 -20.79
CA SER A 58 14.65 0.34 -20.81
C SER A 58 16.15 0.14 -20.54
N GLY A 59 16.55 -1.03 -20.04
CA GLY A 59 17.92 -1.29 -19.57
C GLY A 59 18.28 -0.58 -18.26
N LEU A 60 17.35 0.15 -17.63
CA LEU A 60 17.60 0.88 -16.39
C LEU A 60 17.92 -0.04 -15.21
N SER A 61 17.50 -1.31 -15.27
CA SER A 61 17.85 -2.31 -14.26
C SER A 61 19.30 -2.79 -14.35
N ALA A 62 19.96 -2.68 -15.51
CA ALA A 62 21.26 -3.30 -15.75
C ALA A 62 22.39 -2.74 -14.87
N ASN A 63 22.32 -1.45 -14.54
CA ASN A 63 23.31 -0.75 -13.72
C ASN A 63 22.79 -0.42 -12.32
N TRP A 64 21.67 -1.01 -11.91
CA TRP A 64 21.09 -0.74 -10.61
C TRP A 64 21.87 -1.44 -9.50
N THR A 65 22.39 -0.66 -8.55
CA THR A 65 23.07 -1.19 -7.38
C THR A 65 22.11 -1.20 -6.19
N LEU A 66 21.97 -2.35 -5.55
CA LEU A 66 21.20 -2.46 -4.31
C LEU A 66 21.86 -1.57 -3.23
N PRO A 67 21.08 -0.75 -2.50
CA PRO A 67 21.62 0.01 -1.38
C PRO A 67 22.40 -0.90 -0.41
N PRO A 68 23.65 -0.58 -0.01
CA PRO A 68 24.52 -1.50 0.74
C PRO A 68 23.91 -2.01 2.05
N VAL A 69 23.09 -1.20 2.72
CA VAL A 69 22.39 -1.60 3.95
C VAL A 69 21.39 -2.74 3.72
N LEU A 70 20.81 -2.84 2.52
CA LEU A 70 19.85 -3.89 2.16
C LEU A 70 20.54 -5.17 1.70
N GLU A 71 21.76 -5.06 1.16
CA GLU A 71 22.58 -6.23 0.82
C GLU A 71 22.88 -7.07 2.07
N GLN A 72 23.12 -6.42 3.21
CA GLN A 72 23.38 -7.06 4.49
C GLN A 72 22.20 -7.93 5.00
N LEU A 73 20.98 -7.68 4.53
CA LEU A 73 19.81 -8.50 4.88
C LEU A 73 19.84 -9.87 4.19
N GLY A 74 20.54 -10.01 3.06
CA GLY A 74 20.64 -11.27 2.32
C GLY A 74 19.28 -11.83 1.83
N THR A 75 18.24 -11.01 1.82
CA THR A 75 16.88 -11.37 1.35
C THR A 75 16.58 -10.85 -0.05
N TYR A 76 17.34 -9.86 -0.52
CA TYR A 76 17.23 -9.29 -1.86
C TYR A 76 18.06 -10.06 -2.87
N ASP A 77 17.52 -10.17 -4.07
CA ASP A 77 18.18 -10.74 -5.24
C ASP A 77 17.68 -10.00 -6.47
N THR A 78 18.53 -9.12 -7.01
CA THR A 78 18.22 -8.29 -8.18
C THR A 78 18.13 -9.10 -9.47
N SER A 79 18.57 -10.37 -9.48
CA SER A 79 18.48 -11.24 -10.66
C SER A 79 17.14 -11.96 -10.79
N SER A 80 16.38 -12.11 -9.70
CA SER A 80 15.15 -12.92 -9.69
C SER A 80 13.89 -12.16 -9.28
N VAL A 81 14.01 -11.03 -8.58
CA VAL A 81 12.90 -10.12 -8.35
C VAL A 81 13.20 -8.80 -9.05
N PRO A 82 12.47 -8.47 -10.13
CA PRO A 82 12.76 -7.29 -10.92
C PRO A 82 12.43 -6.01 -10.15
N LEU A 83 13.18 -4.95 -10.47
CA LEU A 83 12.88 -3.59 -10.08
C LEU A 83 11.59 -3.15 -10.78
N ARG A 84 10.75 -2.40 -10.08
CA ARG A 84 9.51 -1.87 -10.65
C ARG A 84 9.54 -0.36 -10.65
N LEU A 85 9.06 0.23 -11.75
CA LEU A 85 8.78 1.65 -11.80
C LEU A 85 7.39 1.90 -11.21
N ALA A 86 7.30 2.89 -10.35
CA ALA A 86 6.07 3.32 -9.72
C ALA A 86 5.82 4.79 -10.09
N LEU A 87 4.89 5.03 -11.00
CA LEU A 87 4.61 6.37 -11.54
C LEU A 87 3.13 6.72 -11.43
N GLY A 88 2.84 7.91 -10.89
CA GLY A 88 1.47 8.40 -10.83
C GLY A 88 1.33 9.87 -10.50
N SER A 89 0.09 10.34 -10.60
CA SER A 89 -0.37 11.70 -10.28
C SER A 89 -0.99 11.78 -8.88
N LYS A 90 -1.45 12.98 -8.50
CA LYS A 90 -2.00 13.27 -7.15
C LYS A 90 -3.10 12.27 -6.75
N GLY A 91 -2.92 11.66 -5.59
CA GLY A 91 -3.84 10.70 -4.98
C GLY A 91 -3.68 9.25 -5.44
N GLN A 92 -2.90 8.99 -6.50
CA GLN A 92 -2.66 7.64 -6.99
C GLN A 92 -1.57 6.92 -6.17
N GLY A 93 -1.67 5.60 -6.06
CA GLY A 93 -0.72 4.77 -5.33
C GLY A 93 -1.31 3.41 -4.98
N MET A 94 -0.73 2.76 -3.96
CA MET A 94 -1.13 1.42 -3.56
C MET A 94 -2.04 1.44 -2.33
N PRO A 95 -3.12 0.63 -2.32
CA PRO A 95 -3.96 0.46 -1.13
C PRO A 95 -3.19 -0.28 -0.03
N PHE A 96 -3.78 -0.44 1.17
CA PHE A 96 -3.15 -1.23 2.23
C PHE A 96 -2.92 -2.68 1.80
N HIS A 97 -1.67 -3.11 1.89
CA HIS A 97 -1.22 -4.48 1.60
C HIS A 97 0.04 -4.82 2.41
N SER A 98 0.45 -6.09 2.38
CA SER A 98 1.67 -6.57 3.05
C SER A 98 2.32 -7.69 2.24
N HIS A 99 3.64 -7.73 2.22
CA HIS A 99 4.44 -8.77 1.57
C HIS A 99 5.79 -8.92 2.32
N GLU A 100 6.78 -9.54 1.68
CA GLU A 100 8.18 -9.58 2.11
C GLU A 100 8.76 -8.17 2.34
N ASP A 101 10.02 -8.13 2.79
CA ASP A 101 10.79 -6.90 2.87
C ASP A 101 10.70 -6.14 1.55
N SER A 102 10.64 -4.82 1.60
CA SER A 102 10.69 -4.01 0.39
C SER A 102 11.40 -2.70 0.65
N TYR A 103 11.95 -2.13 -0.40
CA TYR A 103 12.39 -0.74 -0.37
C TYR A 103 11.75 0.05 -1.50
N HIS A 104 11.67 1.35 -1.28
CA HIS A 104 11.13 2.32 -2.21
C HIS A 104 12.07 3.52 -2.25
N LEU A 105 12.69 3.76 -3.39
CA LEU A 105 13.52 4.94 -3.65
C LEU A 105 12.68 5.97 -4.40
N GLN A 106 12.45 7.12 -3.77
CA GLN A 106 11.73 8.23 -4.40
C GLN A 106 12.69 8.99 -5.33
N LEU A 107 12.39 8.99 -6.63
CA LEU A 107 13.23 9.66 -7.64
C LEU A 107 12.78 11.10 -7.90
N GLN A 108 11.47 11.32 -8.01
CA GLN A 108 10.88 12.63 -8.28
C GLN A 108 9.53 12.76 -7.60
N GLY A 109 9.16 13.97 -7.21
CA GLY A 109 7.90 14.24 -6.53
C GLY A 109 7.88 13.68 -5.10
N ARG A 110 6.68 13.64 -4.51
CA ARG A 110 6.49 13.30 -3.10
C ARG A 110 5.40 12.25 -2.95
N LYS A 111 5.58 11.32 -2.00
CA LYS A 111 4.61 10.24 -1.74
C LYS A 111 4.33 10.14 -0.24
N ARG A 112 3.05 10.17 0.12
CA ARG A 112 2.58 9.95 1.49
C ARG A 112 2.45 8.46 1.76
N TRP A 113 2.83 8.06 2.97
CA TRP A 113 2.78 6.69 3.46
C TRP A 113 1.87 6.56 4.68
N GLY A 114 1.25 5.39 4.84
CA GLY A 114 0.67 4.94 6.10
C GLY A 114 1.12 3.51 6.35
N ILE A 115 1.67 3.24 7.53
CA ILE A 115 2.27 1.95 7.86
C ILE A 115 1.78 1.45 9.22
N TYR A 116 1.36 0.19 9.26
CA TYR A 116 1.06 -0.54 10.48
C TYR A 116 2.02 -1.73 10.65
N ALA A 117 2.49 -1.91 11.87
CA ALA A 117 3.22 -3.14 12.22
C ALA A 117 2.24 -4.33 12.28
N PRO A 118 2.76 -5.57 12.13
CA PRO A 118 2.01 -6.78 12.41
C PRO A 118 1.26 -6.71 13.76
N GLY A 119 0.00 -7.12 13.78
CA GLY A 119 -0.84 -7.13 14.97
C GLY A 119 -1.41 -5.77 15.39
N LYS A 120 -1.15 -4.69 14.63
CA LYS A 120 -1.56 -3.32 14.99
C LYS A 120 -2.54 -2.68 14.02
N MET A 121 -2.87 -3.36 12.92
CA MET A 121 -3.79 -2.87 11.90
C MET A 121 -5.15 -2.50 12.52
N THR A 122 -5.75 -1.40 12.04
CA THR A 122 -7.07 -0.95 12.53
C THR A 122 -8.13 -2.04 12.36
N ARG A 123 -8.94 -2.23 13.40
CA ARG A 123 -10.06 -3.20 13.39
C ARG A 123 -11.28 -2.72 12.62
N THR A 124 -11.31 -1.44 12.24
CA THR A 124 -12.33 -0.89 11.33
C THR A 124 -12.21 -1.48 9.93
N GLY A 125 -11.09 -2.14 9.63
CA GLY A 125 -10.84 -2.84 8.39
C GLY A 125 -10.28 -1.95 7.29
N VAL A 126 -9.79 -2.64 6.26
CA VAL A 126 -9.38 -2.08 4.98
C VAL A 126 -10.10 -2.84 3.87
N LEU A 127 -10.69 -2.10 2.94
CA LEU A 127 -11.10 -2.71 1.70
C LEU A 127 -9.87 -2.73 0.80
N HIS A 128 -9.36 -3.90 0.42
CA HIS A 128 -8.11 -3.98 -0.32
C HIS A 128 -8.14 -3.35 -1.73
N SER A 129 -9.33 -3.06 -2.26
CA SER A 129 -9.51 -2.32 -3.51
C SER A 129 -9.72 -0.82 -3.31
N GLU A 130 -9.82 -0.34 -2.07
CA GLU A 130 -9.97 1.07 -1.72
C GLU A 130 -8.60 1.73 -1.71
N ASP A 131 -8.41 2.74 -2.56
CA ASP A 131 -7.16 3.50 -2.60
C ASP A 131 -6.92 4.23 -1.27
N TYR A 132 -5.65 4.58 -1.01
CA TYR A 132 -5.25 5.13 0.27
C TYR A 132 -5.93 6.47 0.59
N THR A 133 -6.22 7.31 -0.42
CA THR A 133 -6.88 8.60 -0.20
C THR A 133 -8.34 8.45 0.18
N THR A 134 -9.06 7.53 -0.48
CA THR A 134 -10.42 7.15 -0.12
C THR A 134 -10.44 6.57 1.30
N TRP A 135 -9.49 5.69 1.63
CA TRP A 135 -9.38 5.15 2.98
C TRP A 135 -9.16 6.25 4.03
N LEU A 136 -8.23 7.17 3.80
CA LEU A 136 -7.97 8.31 4.70
C LEU A 136 -9.23 9.16 4.92
N ARG A 137 -9.98 9.39 3.85
CA ARG A 137 -11.19 10.23 3.86
C ARG A 137 -12.34 9.58 4.62
N PHE A 138 -12.61 8.30 4.40
CA PHE A 138 -13.83 7.65 4.89
C PHE A 138 -13.62 6.77 6.12
N ARG A 139 -12.39 6.27 6.36
CA ARG A 139 -12.12 5.29 7.43
C ARG A 139 -11.48 5.90 8.66
N ARG A 140 -10.74 7.01 8.51
CA ARG A 140 -10.05 7.70 9.61
C ARG A 140 -10.99 8.26 10.71
N ARG A 141 -12.27 8.43 10.39
CA ARG A 141 -13.26 9.06 11.29
C ARG A 141 -14.19 8.05 12.00
N GLY A 142 -13.91 6.75 11.86
CA GLY A 142 -14.75 5.70 12.44
C GLY A 142 -14.50 5.45 13.93
N ARG A 143 -15.54 5.03 14.67
CA ARG A 143 -15.38 4.54 16.04
C ARG A 143 -14.48 3.30 16.05
N GLY A 144 -13.48 3.29 16.94
CA GLY A 144 -12.51 2.20 17.03
C GLY A 144 -11.39 2.23 15.98
N PHE A 145 -11.31 3.34 15.22
CA PHE A 145 -10.17 3.62 14.36
C PHE A 145 -8.88 3.75 15.19
N VAL A 146 -7.81 3.14 14.70
CA VAL A 146 -6.45 3.30 15.20
C VAL A 146 -5.64 3.89 14.04
N PRO A 147 -4.92 5.02 14.21
CA PRO A 147 -4.11 5.58 13.13
C PRO A 147 -2.91 4.69 12.81
N PRO A 148 -2.33 4.82 11.58
CA PRO A 148 -1.06 4.19 11.27
C PRO A 148 -0.01 4.58 12.30
N GLN A 149 0.88 3.64 12.64
CA GLN A 149 1.94 3.91 13.62
C GLN A 149 3.03 4.81 13.04
N TRP A 150 3.19 4.75 11.72
CA TRP A 150 4.03 5.67 10.98
C TRP A 150 3.25 6.26 9.82
N GLU A 151 3.27 7.58 9.73
CA GLU A 151 2.87 8.35 8.57
C GLU A 151 4.05 9.26 8.22
N CYS A 152 4.48 9.23 6.96
CA CYS A 152 5.57 10.08 6.49
C CYS A 152 5.33 10.49 5.04
N VAL A 153 6.12 11.44 4.57
CA VAL A 153 6.21 11.81 3.15
C VAL A 153 7.63 11.51 2.71
N SER A 154 7.80 10.68 1.68
CA SER A 154 9.08 10.50 1.02
C SER A 154 9.28 11.57 -0.04
N GLU A 155 10.47 12.16 -0.06
CA GLU A 155 10.92 13.21 -0.97
C GLU A 155 12.02 12.68 -1.90
N PRO A 156 12.36 13.38 -3.01
CA PRO A 156 13.39 12.90 -3.93
C PRO A 156 14.72 12.63 -3.22
N GLY A 157 15.26 11.42 -3.39
CA GLY A 157 16.46 10.93 -2.72
C GLY A 157 16.18 10.08 -1.48
N ASP A 158 14.96 10.08 -0.94
CA ASP A 158 14.62 9.23 0.20
C ASP A 158 14.52 7.76 -0.19
N LEU A 159 15.19 6.91 0.58
CA LEU A 159 15.04 5.46 0.56
C LEU A 159 14.20 5.02 1.76
N LEU A 160 12.97 4.58 1.51
CA LEU A 160 12.13 3.99 2.54
C LEU A 160 12.27 2.46 2.52
N TYR A 161 12.58 1.87 3.66
CA TYR A 161 12.53 0.42 3.87
C TYR A 161 11.25 0.05 4.64
N VAL A 162 10.51 -0.91 4.12
CA VAL A 162 9.31 -1.47 4.77
C VAL A 162 9.60 -2.93 5.12
N PRO A 163 9.69 -3.26 6.43
CA PRO A 163 9.93 -4.63 6.85
C PRO A 163 8.78 -5.55 6.45
N GLU A 164 9.09 -6.82 6.24
CA GLU A 164 8.08 -7.80 5.85
C GLU A 164 6.89 -7.87 6.83
N GLY A 165 5.70 -8.10 6.26
CA GLY A 165 4.45 -8.22 7.01
C GLY A 165 3.87 -6.89 7.50
N PHE A 166 4.59 -5.77 7.38
CA PHE A 166 4.02 -4.46 7.70
C PHE A 166 2.96 -4.11 6.66
N GLN A 167 1.75 -3.80 7.14
CA GLN A 167 0.66 -3.32 6.29
C GLN A 167 0.97 -1.88 5.90
N HIS A 168 1.04 -1.58 4.61
CA HIS A 168 1.41 -0.26 4.13
C HIS A 168 0.59 0.15 2.91
N ALA A 169 0.38 1.46 2.79
CA ALA A 169 -0.33 2.10 1.70
C ALA A 169 0.37 3.39 1.28
N THR A 170 0.21 3.77 0.02
CA THR A 170 0.87 4.96 -0.54
C THR A 170 -0.08 5.82 -1.36
N ALA A 171 0.17 7.12 -1.36
CA ALA A 171 -0.49 8.08 -2.24
C ALA A 171 0.51 9.16 -2.69
N SER A 172 0.67 9.33 -3.99
CA SER A 172 1.44 10.41 -4.59
C SER A 172 0.78 11.76 -4.27
N LEU A 173 1.57 12.78 -3.91
CA LEU A 173 1.07 14.13 -3.60
C LEU A 173 0.99 15.05 -4.84
N GLY A 174 1.47 14.56 -5.97
CA GLY A 174 1.52 15.22 -7.27
C GLY A 174 2.01 14.22 -8.31
N TYR A 175 2.63 14.69 -9.39
CA TYR A 175 3.44 13.82 -10.25
C TYR A 175 4.58 13.23 -9.43
N SER A 176 4.74 11.91 -9.46
CA SER A 176 5.69 11.19 -8.64
C SER A 176 6.25 10.00 -9.40
N VAL A 177 7.57 9.82 -9.32
CA VAL A 177 8.31 8.70 -9.90
C VAL A 177 9.14 8.06 -8.80
N ALA A 178 9.08 6.74 -8.69
CA ALA A 178 9.87 5.97 -7.74
C ALA A 178 10.26 4.60 -8.32
N VAL A 179 11.32 4.02 -7.75
CA VAL A 179 11.72 2.64 -8.00
C VAL A 179 11.48 1.83 -6.74
N VAL A 180 10.90 0.65 -6.91
CA VAL A 180 10.50 -0.22 -5.81
C VAL A 180 10.99 -1.63 -6.06
N GLN A 181 11.46 -2.29 -5.01
CA GLN A 181 11.80 -3.71 -5.07
C GLN A 181 11.35 -4.43 -3.81
N GLN A 182 10.78 -5.60 -4.02
CA GLN A 182 10.49 -6.56 -2.97
C GLN A 182 11.66 -7.53 -2.84
N ALA A 183 11.95 -7.95 -1.61
CA ALA A 183 12.88 -9.04 -1.37
C ALA A 183 12.36 -10.36 -1.96
N ARG A 184 13.30 -11.23 -2.33
CA ARG A 184 13.03 -12.56 -2.91
C ARG A 184 12.40 -13.52 -1.93
N ARG A 185 12.74 -13.37 -0.64
CA ARG A 185 12.32 -14.31 0.41
C ARG A 185 12.01 -13.59 1.71
N ALA A 186 11.00 -14.12 2.39
CA ALA A 186 10.65 -13.80 3.77
C ALA A 186 11.68 -14.37 4.76
N LEU A 187 11.86 -13.73 5.92
CA LEU A 187 12.75 -14.22 6.97
C LEU A 187 12.09 -15.36 7.77
N PRO A 188 12.84 -16.38 8.23
CA PRO A 188 12.26 -17.61 8.81
C PRO A 188 11.33 -17.44 10.03
N TRP A 189 11.37 -16.27 10.67
CA TRP A 189 10.58 -15.95 11.86
C TRP A 189 9.28 -15.17 11.57
N SER A 190 9.07 -14.74 10.32
CA SER A 190 7.96 -13.86 10.00
C SER A 190 6.65 -14.59 9.73
N ALA A 191 5.55 -13.83 9.83
CA ALA A 191 4.23 -14.32 9.43
C ALA A 191 4.19 -14.66 7.94
N VAL A 192 4.88 -13.88 7.10
CA VAL A 192 4.96 -14.07 5.65
C VAL A 192 5.65 -15.39 5.32
N PHE A 193 6.80 -15.68 5.95
CA PHE A 193 7.50 -16.95 5.76
C PHE A 193 6.63 -18.15 6.12
N HIS A 194 5.96 -18.11 7.28
CA HIS A 194 5.09 -19.20 7.69
C HIS A 194 3.85 -19.34 6.81
N ARG A 195 3.32 -18.25 6.26
CA ARG A 195 2.25 -18.30 5.25
C ARG A 195 2.75 -18.99 3.97
N HIS A 196 3.92 -18.62 3.47
CA HIS A 196 4.49 -19.16 2.24
C HIS A 196 4.76 -20.65 2.38
N ALA A 197 5.39 -21.04 3.49
CA ALA A 197 5.63 -22.44 3.82
C ALA A 197 4.31 -23.23 3.99
N ALA A 198 3.26 -22.61 4.53
CA ALA A 198 1.95 -23.27 4.65
C ALA A 198 1.28 -23.50 3.29
N VAL A 199 1.31 -22.50 2.40
CA VAL A 199 0.78 -22.61 1.03
C VAL A 199 1.54 -23.70 0.26
N GLN A 200 2.87 -23.71 0.37
CA GLN A 200 3.69 -24.74 -0.26
C GLN A 200 3.38 -26.15 0.27
N ALA A 201 3.34 -26.33 1.60
CA ALA A 201 2.96 -27.59 2.21
C ALA A 201 1.54 -28.04 1.80
N SER A 202 0.61 -27.09 1.61
CA SER A 202 -0.74 -27.37 1.11
C SER A 202 -0.72 -27.89 -0.33
N ARG A 203 0.09 -27.29 -1.21
CA ARG A 203 0.28 -27.75 -2.60
C ARG A 203 0.89 -29.15 -2.66
N GLU A 204 1.80 -29.44 -1.74
CA GLU A 204 2.42 -30.76 -1.55
C GLU A 204 1.52 -31.77 -0.83
N LYS A 205 0.26 -31.42 -0.56
CA LYS A 205 -0.73 -32.27 0.15
C LYS A 205 -0.32 -32.64 1.57
N GLN A 206 0.61 -31.92 2.18
CA GLN A 206 1.04 -32.09 3.57
C GLN A 206 0.10 -31.34 4.52
N HIS A 207 -1.17 -31.73 4.58
CA HIS A 207 -2.22 -30.98 5.26
C HIS A 207 -1.90 -30.64 6.74
N LYS A 208 -1.38 -31.59 7.51
CA LYS A 208 -1.02 -31.36 8.93
C LYS A 208 0.07 -30.29 9.08
N GLN A 209 1.08 -30.31 8.20
CA GLN A 209 2.16 -29.32 8.15
C GLN A 209 1.62 -27.95 7.77
N ALA A 210 0.81 -27.88 6.71
CA ALA A 210 0.19 -26.66 6.22
C ALA A 210 -0.61 -25.95 7.33
N VAL A 211 -1.48 -26.69 8.03
CA VAL A 211 -2.28 -26.15 9.14
C VAL A 211 -1.39 -25.65 10.29
N LYS A 212 -0.33 -26.39 10.64
CA LYS A 212 0.62 -25.97 11.70
C LYS A 212 1.29 -24.65 11.34
N LEU A 213 1.79 -24.52 10.11
CA LEU A 213 2.47 -23.32 9.63
C LEU A 213 1.52 -22.12 9.52
N ALA A 214 0.33 -22.32 8.95
CA ALA A 214 -0.64 -21.24 8.82
C ALA A 214 -1.15 -20.74 10.18
N LYS A 215 -1.31 -21.63 11.17
CA LYS A 215 -1.60 -21.23 12.57
C LYS A 215 -0.47 -20.41 13.17
N LYS A 216 0.79 -20.75 12.88
CA LYS A 216 1.95 -19.98 13.34
C LYS A 216 1.95 -18.59 12.71
N ALA A 217 1.68 -18.47 11.41
CA ALA A 217 1.54 -17.19 10.73
C ALA A 217 0.45 -16.32 11.37
N ALA A 218 -0.78 -16.85 11.51
CA ALA A 218 -1.90 -16.11 12.11
C ALA A 218 -1.69 -15.75 13.60
N LYS A 219 -0.81 -16.47 14.32
CA LYS A 219 -0.42 -16.10 15.69
C LYS A 219 0.54 -14.91 15.71
N LEU A 220 1.42 -14.79 14.72
CA LEU A 220 2.38 -13.70 14.62
C LEU A 220 1.71 -12.39 14.21
N ASP A 221 0.71 -12.46 13.32
CA ASP A 221 -0.11 -11.30 12.97
C ASP A 221 -1.62 -11.65 12.99
N PRO A 222 -2.26 -11.60 14.17
CA PRO A 222 -3.67 -11.92 14.30
C PRO A 222 -4.60 -10.89 13.65
N THR A 223 -4.09 -9.70 13.27
CA THR A 223 -4.88 -8.63 12.65
C THR A 223 -4.90 -8.71 11.12
N ASN A 224 -4.08 -9.57 10.52
CA ASN A 224 -4.06 -9.75 9.07
C ASN A 224 -5.08 -10.81 8.65
N SER A 225 -6.15 -10.37 7.98
CA SER A 225 -7.22 -11.24 7.52
C SER A 225 -6.77 -12.29 6.51
N ASP A 226 -5.72 -12.03 5.73
CA ASP A 226 -5.26 -12.96 4.70
C ASP A 226 -4.62 -14.21 5.31
N LEU A 227 -4.07 -14.11 6.53
CA LEU A 227 -3.53 -15.26 7.25
C LEU A 227 -4.64 -16.20 7.73
N TRP A 228 -5.76 -15.62 8.16
CA TRP A 228 -6.97 -16.39 8.50
C TRP A 228 -7.64 -16.98 7.26
N LEU A 229 -7.68 -16.24 6.15
CA LEU A 229 -8.15 -16.75 4.87
C LEU A 229 -7.29 -17.92 4.36
N THR A 230 -5.97 -17.83 4.50
CA THR A 230 -5.05 -18.93 4.17
C THR A 230 -5.39 -20.18 4.97
N LEU A 231 -5.66 -20.05 6.28
CA LEU A 231 -6.13 -21.18 7.10
C LEU A 231 -7.47 -21.76 6.63
N ALA A 232 -8.42 -20.91 6.24
CA ALA A 232 -9.70 -21.35 5.70
C ALA A 232 -9.51 -22.15 4.40
N GLN A 233 -8.69 -21.64 3.47
CA GLN A 233 -8.41 -22.28 2.19
C GLN A 233 -7.71 -23.64 2.33
N ILE A 234 -6.80 -23.78 3.29
CA ILE A 234 -6.15 -25.08 3.59
C ILE A 234 -7.18 -26.14 4.02
N HIS A 235 -8.28 -25.72 4.65
CA HIS A 235 -9.37 -26.58 5.09
C HIS A 235 -10.51 -26.69 4.06
N GLN A 236 -10.35 -26.19 2.84
CA GLN A 236 -11.36 -26.32 1.81
C GLN A 236 -11.52 -27.78 1.38
N GLY A 237 -12.76 -28.25 1.36
CA GLY A 237 -13.12 -29.62 1.02
C GLY A 237 -14.64 -29.77 0.82
N PRO A 238 -15.09 -30.89 0.24
CA PRO A 238 -16.50 -31.12 -0.07
C PRO A 238 -17.33 -31.54 1.15
N ASP A 239 -16.69 -31.94 2.25
CA ASP A 239 -17.36 -32.44 3.44
C ASP A 239 -17.75 -31.32 4.43
N SER A 240 -18.67 -31.63 5.34
CA SER A 240 -19.20 -30.69 6.31
C SER A 240 -18.17 -30.25 7.37
N ASP A 241 -17.18 -31.09 7.70
CA ASP A 241 -16.12 -30.73 8.67
C ASP A 241 -15.16 -29.70 8.05
N SER A 242 -14.80 -29.87 6.79
CA SER A 242 -14.07 -28.88 5.99
C SER A 242 -14.82 -27.54 5.94
N ALA A 243 -16.13 -27.56 5.62
CA ALA A 243 -16.95 -26.36 5.60
C ALA A 243 -17.05 -25.68 6.99
N ALA A 244 -17.22 -26.44 8.07
CA ALA A 244 -17.25 -25.91 9.43
C ALA A 244 -15.92 -25.24 9.83
N LYS A 245 -14.78 -25.81 9.43
CA LYS A 245 -13.46 -25.18 9.63
C LYS A 245 -13.30 -23.92 8.81
N MET A 246 -13.77 -23.91 7.55
CA MET A 246 -13.78 -22.70 6.72
C MET A 246 -14.57 -21.57 7.39
N VAL A 247 -15.79 -21.85 7.88
CA VAL A 247 -16.59 -20.87 8.64
C VAL A 247 -15.78 -20.30 9.80
N LYS A 248 -15.26 -21.16 10.68
CA LYS A 248 -14.48 -20.76 11.85
C LYS A 248 -13.32 -19.81 11.53
N TYR A 249 -12.56 -20.09 10.46
CA TYR A 249 -11.40 -19.26 10.11
C TYR A 249 -11.80 -18.00 9.33
N CYS A 250 -12.83 -18.07 8.49
CA CYS A 250 -13.35 -16.87 7.82
C CYS A 250 -13.96 -15.87 8.82
N GLU A 251 -14.67 -16.34 9.85
CA GLU A 251 -15.16 -15.47 10.93
C GLU A 251 -14.03 -14.77 11.67
N LYS A 252 -12.91 -15.47 11.93
CA LYS A 252 -11.71 -14.83 12.49
C LYS A 252 -11.11 -13.80 11.54
N GLY A 253 -11.07 -14.10 10.24
CA GLY A 253 -10.62 -13.16 9.21
C GLY A 253 -11.49 -11.91 9.15
N LEU A 254 -12.82 -12.03 9.22
CA LEU A 254 -13.76 -10.90 9.25
C LEU A 254 -13.72 -10.14 10.58
N LYS A 255 -13.40 -10.80 11.70
CA LYS A 255 -13.13 -10.11 12.96
C LYS A 255 -11.86 -9.27 12.90
N ALA A 256 -10.84 -9.73 12.17
CA ALA A 256 -9.59 -9.01 11.95
C ALA A 256 -9.78 -7.84 10.97
N ASN A 257 -10.47 -8.09 9.85
CA ASN A 257 -10.81 -7.09 8.85
C ASN A 257 -12.27 -7.29 8.37
N PRO A 258 -13.24 -6.53 8.89
CA PRO A 258 -14.65 -6.69 8.51
C PRO A 258 -14.94 -6.31 7.06
N LEU A 259 -14.00 -5.65 6.37
CA LEU A 259 -14.13 -5.21 4.98
C LEU A 259 -13.46 -6.17 3.99
N CYS A 260 -12.90 -7.30 4.44
CA CYS A 260 -12.22 -8.24 3.55
C CYS A 260 -13.21 -9.01 2.67
N GLY A 261 -13.42 -8.51 1.44
CA GLY A 261 -14.33 -9.11 0.45
C GLY A 261 -14.00 -10.57 0.12
N LYS A 262 -12.71 -10.91 -0.04
CA LYS A 262 -12.25 -12.29 -0.29
C LYS A 262 -12.69 -13.24 0.82
N THR A 263 -12.54 -12.83 2.09
CA THR A 263 -12.94 -13.65 3.24
C THR A 263 -14.47 -13.79 3.32
N ARG A 264 -15.22 -12.72 3.03
CA ARG A 264 -16.68 -12.78 3.00
C ARG A 264 -17.19 -13.75 1.94
N LEU A 265 -16.60 -13.75 0.75
CA LEU A 265 -16.94 -14.68 -0.32
C LEU A 265 -16.74 -16.14 0.10
N HIS A 266 -15.59 -16.47 0.71
CA HIS A 266 -15.32 -17.84 1.18
C HIS A 266 -16.27 -18.25 2.31
N LEU A 267 -16.67 -17.31 3.18
CA LEU A 267 -17.66 -17.59 4.23
C LEU A 267 -19.04 -17.89 3.63
N LEU A 268 -19.48 -17.12 2.62
CA LEU A 268 -20.73 -17.39 1.91
C LEU A 268 -20.72 -18.78 1.27
N MET A 269 -19.63 -19.16 0.63
CA MET A 269 -19.47 -20.49 0.04
C MET A 269 -19.58 -21.60 1.10
N ALA A 270 -18.96 -21.41 2.28
CA ALA A 270 -19.01 -22.37 3.38
C ALA A 270 -20.39 -22.46 4.05
N TYR A 271 -21.12 -21.34 4.16
CA TYR A 271 -22.51 -21.37 4.64
C TYR A 271 -23.43 -22.11 3.67
N ASN A 272 -23.25 -21.88 2.37
CA ASN A 272 -24.04 -22.56 1.36
C ASN A 272 -23.81 -24.07 1.36
N SER A 273 -22.56 -24.54 1.51
CA SER A 273 -22.27 -25.98 1.59
C SER A 273 -22.81 -26.65 2.87
N LEU A 274 -23.05 -25.88 3.93
CA LEU A 274 -23.67 -26.36 5.17
C LEU A 274 -25.20 -26.21 5.20
N GLY A 275 -25.82 -25.65 4.17
CA GLY A 275 -27.27 -25.38 4.16
C GLY A 275 -27.71 -24.25 5.11
N LEU A 276 -26.78 -23.35 5.48
CA LEU A 276 -27.00 -22.25 6.43
C LEU A 276 -27.58 -21.01 5.70
N ALA A 277 -28.83 -21.13 5.24
CA ALA A 277 -29.49 -20.12 4.41
C ALA A 277 -29.69 -18.77 5.14
N SER A 278 -30.07 -18.79 6.41
CA SER A 278 -30.30 -17.54 7.18
C SER A 278 -29.01 -16.75 7.38
N GLN A 279 -27.90 -17.42 7.72
CA GLN A 279 -26.59 -16.79 7.85
C GLN A 279 -26.08 -16.26 6.50
N THR A 280 -26.38 -16.96 5.41
CA THR A 280 -26.06 -16.50 4.05
C THR A 280 -26.78 -15.19 3.74
N GLN A 281 -28.09 -15.13 3.97
CA GLN A 281 -28.89 -13.92 3.76
C GLN A 281 -28.45 -12.77 4.66
N GLU A 282 -28.17 -13.04 5.94
CA GLU A 282 -27.66 -12.03 6.88
C GLU A 282 -26.31 -11.46 6.42
N LEU A 283 -25.40 -12.32 5.97
CA LEU A 283 -24.07 -11.88 5.53
C LEU A 283 -24.11 -11.09 4.22
N MET A 284 -25.04 -11.40 3.31
CA MET A 284 -25.28 -10.62 2.10
C MET A 284 -25.95 -9.27 2.39
N GLY A 285 -26.82 -9.19 3.40
CA GLY A 285 -27.48 -7.94 3.81
C GLY A 285 -26.56 -6.95 4.55
N LYS A 286 -25.37 -7.40 4.99
CA LYS A 286 -24.33 -6.53 5.54
C LYS A 286 -23.51 -5.93 4.40
N ASP A 287 -24.01 -4.86 3.80
CA ASP A 287 -23.32 -4.13 2.74
C ASP A 287 -21.87 -3.78 3.17
N PRO A 288 -20.85 -4.04 2.33
CA PRO A 288 -19.61 -3.28 2.46
C PRO A 288 -19.94 -1.81 2.18
N PRO A 289 -19.46 -0.86 3.02
CA PRO A 289 -19.72 0.57 2.87
C PRO A 289 -19.40 1.07 1.45
N PRO A 290 -20.16 2.06 0.95
CA PRO A 290 -20.40 2.22 -0.48
C PRO A 290 -19.15 2.63 -1.25
N SER A 291 -18.84 1.87 -2.30
CA SER A 291 -18.05 2.32 -3.46
C SER A 291 -18.85 3.23 -4.41
N LYS A 292 -20.11 3.55 -4.07
CA LYS A 292 -21.11 4.14 -4.98
C LYS A 292 -21.52 5.61 -4.73
N LYS A 293 -20.83 6.38 -3.88
CA LYS A 293 -20.87 7.85 -3.95
C LYS A 293 -19.57 8.38 -4.54
N ARG A 294 -19.36 8.02 -5.80
CA ARG A 294 -18.39 8.63 -6.73
C ARG A 294 -19.14 9.79 -7.40
N ILE A 295 -18.46 10.92 -7.62
CA ILE A 295 -18.97 12.22 -8.11
C ILE A 295 -19.48 13.12 -6.97
N GLU A 296 -18.79 14.25 -6.74
CA GLU A 296 -19.19 15.50 -6.04
C GLU A 296 -18.22 16.06 -4.99
N ALA A 297 -17.07 15.45 -4.72
CA ALA A 297 -16.18 15.99 -3.67
C ALA A 297 -14.73 16.21 -4.08
N GLN A 298 -14.57 16.91 -5.20
CA GLN A 298 -13.31 17.51 -5.66
C GLN A 298 -12.94 18.80 -4.88
N GLY A 299 -13.88 19.41 -4.14
CA GLY A 299 -13.68 20.73 -3.50
C GLY A 299 -12.97 20.79 -2.15
N PHE A 300 -12.49 19.68 -1.57
CA PHE A 300 -11.91 19.68 -0.21
C PHE A 300 -10.38 19.55 -0.15
N LEU A 301 -9.72 19.30 -1.29
CA LEU A 301 -8.26 19.17 -1.35
C LEU A 301 -7.50 20.51 -1.29
N GLU A 302 -8.21 21.64 -1.38
CA GLU A 302 -7.62 22.99 -1.32
C GLU A 302 -7.55 23.54 0.12
N ALA A 303 -8.36 23.01 1.05
CA ALA A 303 -8.41 23.49 2.43
C ALA A 303 -7.29 22.89 3.33
N GLU A 304 -6.87 21.64 3.11
CA GLU A 304 -5.81 21.03 3.92
C GLU A 304 -4.40 21.52 3.54
N THR A 305 -4.22 22.12 2.36
CA THR A 305 -2.96 22.78 1.99
C THR A 305 -2.80 24.15 2.65
N SER A 306 -3.89 24.86 3.01
CA SER A 306 -3.80 26.18 3.64
C SER A 306 -3.63 26.11 5.16
N GLU A 307 -4.26 25.16 5.84
CA GLU A 307 -4.10 25.00 7.31
C GLU A 307 -2.70 24.46 7.70
N SER A 308 -2.11 23.61 6.85
CA SER A 308 -0.73 23.12 7.03
C SER A 308 0.31 24.26 6.89
N LEU A 309 0.14 25.15 5.92
CA LEU A 309 1.04 26.28 5.68
C LEU A 309 0.92 27.37 6.76
N ASN A 310 -0.27 27.63 7.30
CA ASN A 310 -0.45 28.61 8.38
C ASN A 310 0.14 28.14 9.73
N SER A 311 0.15 26.82 10.01
CA SER A 311 0.73 26.30 11.26
C SER A 311 2.27 26.34 11.29
N GLN A 312 2.92 26.43 10.13
CA GLN A 312 4.37 26.59 10.02
C GLN A 312 4.82 28.06 9.97
N ALA A 313 3.97 28.98 9.51
CA ALA A 313 4.27 30.42 9.53
C ALA A 313 4.29 31.02 10.95
N VAL A 314 3.40 30.53 11.84
CA VAL A 314 3.31 31.03 13.24
C VAL A 314 4.53 30.66 14.09
N ASN A 315 5.30 29.62 13.71
CA ASN A 315 6.52 29.23 14.44
C ASN A 315 7.80 29.93 13.97
N LEU A 316 7.79 30.64 12.83
CA LEU A 316 8.97 31.37 12.33
C LEU A 316 9.04 32.83 12.82
N GLU A 317 7.91 33.46 13.15
CA GLU A 317 7.90 34.83 13.70
C GLU A 317 8.35 34.87 15.17
N ASP A 318 8.06 33.83 15.96
CA ASP A 318 8.50 33.73 17.36
C ASP A 318 10.01 33.45 17.53
N GLN A 319 10.69 32.94 16.49
CA GLN A 319 12.15 32.69 16.53
C GLN A 319 13.00 33.85 15.98
N LEU A 320 12.39 34.87 15.36
CA LEU A 320 13.08 36.04 14.82
C LEU A 320 12.92 37.31 15.68
N GLY A 321 12.20 37.23 16.80
CA GLY A 321 11.91 38.37 17.71
C GLY A 321 13.00 38.73 18.73
N ALA A 322 14.14 38.04 18.77
CA ALA A 322 15.15 38.23 19.83
C ALA A 322 16.54 38.62 19.29
N SER A 323 16.64 39.65 18.46
CA SER A 323 17.86 40.49 18.37
C SER A 323 17.63 41.68 17.45
N ARG A 324 17.39 42.86 18.04
CA ARG A 324 17.74 44.16 17.45
C ARG A 324 17.67 45.24 18.53
N GLN A 325 18.80 45.44 19.20
CA GLN A 325 19.06 46.71 19.88
C GLN A 325 19.27 47.80 18.82
N VAL A 326 18.57 48.91 19.03
CA VAL A 326 18.53 50.11 18.20
C VAL A 326 19.78 50.95 18.48
N SER A 327 20.41 51.47 17.42
CA SER A 327 21.24 52.68 17.50
C SER A 327 20.78 53.66 16.42
N GLU A 328 20.42 54.86 16.86
CA GLU A 328 19.88 55.96 16.05
C GLU A 328 20.96 56.67 15.22
N PRO A 329 20.61 57.27 14.07
CA PRO A 329 21.52 58.12 13.31
C PRO A 329 21.43 59.60 13.72
N GLN A 330 22.58 60.22 13.99
CA GLN A 330 22.71 61.67 14.18
C GLN A 330 22.54 62.41 12.84
N THR A 331 21.69 63.45 12.87
CA THR A 331 21.51 64.45 11.83
C THR A 331 22.44 65.63 12.09
N LEU A 332 23.08 66.19 11.05
CA LEU A 332 23.65 67.53 11.09
C LEU A 332 23.52 68.21 9.71
N ASN A 333 22.98 69.43 9.78
CA ASN A 333 22.53 70.32 8.70
C ASN A 333 23.64 70.84 7.77
N PRO A 334 23.27 71.33 6.56
CA PRO A 334 24.15 72.14 5.74
C PRO A 334 23.85 73.65 5.86
N LYS A 335 24.91 74.48 5.81
CA LYS A 335 25.09 75.76 5.08
C LYS A 335 26.00 76.76 5.82
N PRO A 336 26.60 77.75 5.13
CA PRO A 336 26.73 77.95 3.69
C PRO A 336 28.10 77.58 3.12
#